data_AF-A0A939AVA4-F1
#
_entry.id   AF-A0A939AVA4-F1
#
_cell.length_a   1.000
_cell.length_b   1.000
_cell.length_c   1.000
_cell.angle_alpha   90.00
_cell.angle_beta   90.00
_cell.angle_gamma   90.00
#
_symmetry.space_group_name_H-M   'P 1'
#
loop_
_entity.id
_entity.type
_entity.pdbx_description
1 polymer ?
#
loop_
_entity_poly.entity_id
_entity_poly.type
_entity_poly.pdbx_seq_one_letter_code
_entity_poly.pdbx_strand_id
1 'polypeptide(L)'
;MVNGDGDPPLERSHMSEQSLNHRERLLRTLRRQPVDRVPDYEFRAWVQTIDRWATEGLPIPALVGMGSPTGYLEHYFGTDDAEYGPGLSVNTRLLPAFEPQVIEERGENWVIQDADGALSEQLKPEYGASIPRYIRYAIQTRADWERLRDARLDPSHPDRVPPHLDALTRRLNAADYPVTIFVGSLYGWIRNWMGVENLSLMLYDDLPLVEEMMEHLTRLTLSVLERLAGHGLRIDRADWWEDMCFRSGSLLSTKLFARLMVPRYKRITDFLRQEFGTEFNQLDCDGNIHQLAPLWLDGGINVMFPVEAAHTDPARLAGQLGTRGIQRGAFDKRALIEGPAAIDAELARLRPLVEAGDVIPHTDHLVPPDVSFDHYVYYRRRKLELIGKPWHEPGVQARPGQVRDWRLLGPFDNANNAGFHAILPPEEKAEAEVEAKAETFAVAGLRPSHSPATLAVAGLPATRDASSRPSHPPATFTGKDGRTLRWQSYHNPNASGYINLKEALSAEPWCVAYATADIYSPDEKMAWFDFGSDDGLKAWLNGELIVSKDAYRIAAPSQDLVFVHLRAGWNSVLCKIGQAEGEWGFHLRVLDESGRPWPTMS
;
A
#
# COMPACT_ATOMS: atom_id res chain seq x y z
N MET A 1 -24.25 -44.39 -45.59
CA MET A 1 -24.23 -45.00 -44.24
C MET A 1 -22.84 -45.54 -44.00
N VAL A 2 -22.02 -44.80 -43.26
CA VAL A 2 -20.72 -45.24 -42.76
C VAL A 2 -20.67 -44.73 -41.32
N ASN A 3 -20.72 -45.68 -40.37
CA ASN A 3 -20.37 -45.48 -38.96
C ASN A 3 -18.85 -45.24 -38.94
N GLY A 4 -18.23 -44.34 -38.16
CA GLY A 4 -18.54 -43.92 -36.80
C GLY A 4 -17.36 -44.33 -35.93
N ASP A 5 -16.19 -43.69 -36.14
CA ASP A 5 -15.02 -43.80 -35.26
C ASP A 5 -14.73 -42.39 -34.73
N GLY A 6 -15.11 -42.19 -33.47
CA GLY A 6 -14.82 -40.98 -32.71
C GLY A 6 -13.38 -41.01 -32.21
N ASP A 7 -12.70 -39.88 -32.36
CA ASP A 7 -11.45 -39.61 -31.63
C ASP A 7 -11.67 -39.77 -30.12
N PRO A 8 -10.74 -40.40 -29.39
CA PRO A 8 -10.84 -40.50 -27.94
C PRO A 8 -10.75 -39.11 -27.31
N PRO A 9 -11.46 -38.86 -26.20
CA PRO A 9 -11.35 -37.60 -25.48
C PRO A 9 -9.91 -37.42 -25.00
N LEU A 10 -9.36 -36.21 -25.24
CA LEU A 10 -8.08 -35.76 -24.70
C LEU A 10 -8.07 -36.00 -23.19
N GLU A 11 -7.39 -37.06 -22.75
CA GLU A 11 -7.07 -37.29 -21.35
C GLU A 11 -6.35 -36.04 -20.84
N ARG A 12 -6.97 -35.37 -19.85
CA ARG A 12 -6.29 -34.37 -19.03
C ARG A 12 -5.12 -35.10 -18.39
N SER A 13 -3.92 -34.87 -18.91
CA SER A 13 -2.70 -35.33 -18.28
C SER A 13 -2.73 -34.85 -16.82
N HIS A 14 -2.64 -35.80 -15.89
CA HIS A 14 -2.39 -35.52 -14.48
C HIS A 14 -1.06 -34.77 -14.38
N MET A 15 -1.12 -33.44 -14.45
CA MET A 15 -0.04 -32.60 -13.96
C MET A 15 0.08 -32.89 -12.47
N SER A 16 1.26 -33.34 -12.05
CA SER A 16 1.65 -33.39 -10.64
C SER A 16 1.20 -32.10 -9.94
N GLU A 17 0.46 -32.22 -8.84
CA GLU A 17 -0.04 -31.13 -7.99
C GLU A 17 1.12 -30.30 -7.40
N GLN A 18 1.75 -29.46 -8.22
CA GLN A 18 2.55 -28.35 -7.71
C GLN A 18 1.59 -27.20 -7.44
N SER A 19 1.35 -26.92 -6.16
CA SER A 19 0.67 -25.70 -5.71
C SER A 19 1.36 -24.49 -6.35
N LEU A 20 0.60 -23.66 -7.05
CA LEU A 20 1.14 -22.43 -7.63
C LEU A 20 1.45 -21.44 -6.51
N ASN A 21 2.49 -20.62 -6.68
CA ASN A 21 2.61 -19.43 -5.81
C ASN A 21 1.58 -18.35 -6.22
N HIS A 22 1.43 -17.31 -5.41
CA HIS A 22 0.46 -16.23 -5.67
C HIS A 22 0.71 -15.55 -7.02
N ARG A 23 1.98 -15.24 -7.33
CA ARG A 23 2.38 -14.61 -8.59
C ARG A 23 1.98 -15.42 -9.81
N GLU A 24 2.33 -16.71 -9.83
CA GLU A 24 2.01 -17.63 -10.91
C GLU A 24 0.51 -17.77 -11.10
N ARG A 25 -0.23 -17.91 -9.99
CA ARG A 25 -1.69 -18.04 -10.01
C ARG A 25 -2.35 -16.82 -10.63
N LEU A 26 -1.98 -15.60 -10.18
CA LEU A 26 -2.50 -14.38 -10.77
C LEU A 26 -2.23 -14.31 -12.27
N LEU A 27 -0.96 -14.45 -12.67
CA LEU A 27 -0.56 -14.31 -14.07
C LEU A 27 -1.24 -15.35 -14.97
N ARG A 28 -1.40 -16.59 -14.49
CA ARG A 28 -2.14 -17.62 -15.23
C ARG A 28 -3.62 -17.31 -15.33
N THR A 29 -4.26 -16.84 -14.26
CA THR A 29 -5.67 -16.43 -14.30
C THR A 29 -5.89 -15.29 -15.29
N LEU A 30 -5.06 -14.24 -15.26
CA LEU A 30 -5.18 -13.12 -16.20
C LEU A 30 -4.94 -13.55 -17.66
N ARG A 31 -4.15 -14.61 -17.89
CA ARG A 31 -3.97 -15.25 -19.21
C ARG A 31 -5.02 -16.31 -19.56
N ARG A 32 -6.01 -16.56 -18.69
CA ARG A 32 -6.99 -17.65 -18.81
C ARG A 32 -6.35 -19.04 -18.98
N GLN A 33 -5.23 -19.25 -18.29
CA GLN A 33 -4.52 -20.53 -18.24
C GLN A 33 -5.01 -21.36 -17.05
N PRO A 34 -4.81 -22.69 -17.07
CA PRO A 34 -5.15 -23.55 -15.95
C PRO A 34 -4.44 -23.11 -14.65
N VAL A 35 -5.21 -23.05 -13.57
CA VAL A 35 -4.78 -22.73 -12.20
C VAL A 35 -5.29 -23.78 -11.22
N ASP A 36 -4.63 -23.90 -10.07
CA ASP A 36 -5.06 -24.73 -8.94
C ASP A 36 -6.34 -24.19 -8.27
N ARG A 37 -6.47 -22.86 -8.22
CA ARG A 37 -7.64 -22.10 -7.79
C ARG A 37 -7.61 -20.68 -8.36
N VAL A 38 -8.73 -19.98 -8.38
CA VAL A 38 -8.76 -18.55 -8.75
C VAL A 38 -8.17 -17.71 -7.60
N PRO A 39 -7.42 -16.61 -7.88
CA PRO A 39 -6.91 -15.71 -6.87
C PRO A 39 -8.02 -15.16 -5.96
N ASP A 40 -7.71 -15.08 -4.67
CA ASP A 40 -8.63 -14.61 -3.65
C ASP A 40 -8.32 -13.17 -3.24
N TYR A 41 -9.04 -12.23 -3.82
CA TYR A 41 -8.89 -10.79 -3.55
C TYR A 41 -10.15 -10.16 -2.97
N GLU A 42 -10.03 -9.05 -2.26
CA GLU A 42 -11.18 -8.24 -1.81
C GLU A 42 -10.95 -6.75 -2.00
N PHE A 43 -12.03 -5.96 -2.09
CA PHE A 43 -11.91 -4.50 -2.21
C PHE A 43 -11.70 -3.81 -0.86
N ARG A 44 -11.95 -4.51 0.26
CA ARG A 44 -11.99 -4.05 1.67
C ARG A 44 -13.36 -3.53 2.12
N ALA A 45 -13.41 -2.93 3.30
CA ALA A 45 -14.61 -2.38 3.93
C ALA A 45 -14.37 -0.94 4.38
N TRP A 46 -15.44 -0.17 4.55
CA TRP A 46 -15.36 1.15 5.18
C TRP A 46 -14.90 1.02 6.63
N VAL A 47 -14.28 2.09 7.16
CA VAL A 47 -13.85 2.14 8.57
C VAL A 47 -15.04 1.87 9.49
N GLN A 48 -16.18 2.51 9.22
CA GLN A 48 -17.43 2.34 9.99
C GLN A 48 -17.94 0.91 9.97
N THR A 49 -17.79 0.21 8.84
CA THR A 49 -18.16 -1.21 8.73
C THR A 49 -17.29 -2.05 9.66
N ILE A 50 -16.01 -1.74 9.73
CA ILE A 50 -15.05 -2.49 10.54
C ILE A 50 -15.25 -2.18 12.03
N ASP A 51 -15.49 -0.92 12.39
CA ASP A 51 -15.88 -0.52 13.75
C ASP A 51 -17.13 -1.27 14.22
N ARG A 52 -18.14 -1.36 13.34
CA ARG A 52 -19.34 -2.17 13.61
C ARG A 52 -18.97 -3.65 13.78
N TRP A 53 -18.21 -4.24 12.85
CA TRP A 53 -17.82 -5.66 12.93
C TRP A 53 -17.03 -5.99 14.20
N ALA A 54 -16.25 -5.04 14.73
CA ALA A 54 -15.58 -5.17 16.03
C ALA A 54 -16.58 -5.51 17.14
N THR A 55 -17.72 -4.82 17.16
CA THR A 55 -18.81 -5.04 18.13
C THR A 55 -19.59 -6.34 17.86
N GLU A 56 -19.49 -6.88 16.65
CA GLU A 56 -20.14 -8.12 16.20
C GLU A 56 -19.21 -9.34 16.30
N GLY A 57 -17.99 -9.18 16.84
CA GLY A 57 -17.09 -10.28 17.12
C GLY A 57 -15.95 -10.48 16.12
N LEU A 58 -15.73 -9.57 15.17
CA LEU A 58 -14.45 -9.48 14.49
C LEU A 58 -13.38 -9.19 15.56
N PRO A 59 -12.41 -10.09 15.80
CA PRO A 59 -11.33 -9.77 16.69
C PRO A 59 -10.57 -8.66 16.01
N ILE A 60 -10.67 -7.46 16.55
CA ILE A 60 -9.85 -6.35 16.16
C ILE A 60 -8.76 -6.28 17.22
N PRO A 61 -7.47 -6.48 16.87
CA PRO A 61 -6.40 -6.02 17.75
C PRO A 61 -6.70 -4.54 18.01
N ALA A 62 -6.58 -4.05 19.24
CA ALA A 62 -7.04 -2.72 19.66
C ALA A 62 -6.83 -1.59 18.61
N LEU A 63 -5.73 -1.69 17.86
CA LEU A 63 -5.29 -1.08 16.59
C LEU A 63 -6.21 -0.58 15.46
N VAL A 64 -7.52 -0.81 15.39
CA VAL A 64 -8.30 -0.42 14.17
C VAL A 64 -9.10 0.88 14.35
N GLY A 65 -8.94 1.55 15.49
CA GLY A 65 -9.56 2.85 15.73
C GLY A 65 -9.04 3.93 14.78
N MET A 66 -9.93 4.45 13.92
CA MET A 66 -9.80 5.65 13.08
C MET A 66 -8.79 5.60 11.91
N GLY A 67 -9.11 4.76 10.91
CA GLY A 67 -8.41 4.73 9.62
C GLY A 67 -8.68 3.40 8.91
N SER A 68 -8.64 3.37 7.57
CA SER A 68 -8.80 2.12 6.83
C SER A 68 -7.72 1.13 7.32
N PRO A 69 -8.07 0.00 7.95
CA PRO A 69 -7.10 -0.98 8.43
C PRO A 69 -6.61 -1.79 7.22
N THR A 70 -5.86 -1.12 6.36
CA THR A 70 -5.32 -1.71 5.14
C THR A 70 -4.48 -2.93 5.52
N GLY A 71 -4.87 -4.11 5.04
CA GLY A 71 -4.15 -5.36 5.27
C GLY A 71 -4.68 -6.21 6.43
N TYR A 72 -5.45 -5.66 7.38
CA TYR A 72 -5.92 -6.44 8.53
C TYR A 72 -6.93 -7.51 8.12
N LEU A 73 -7.98 -7.11 7.39
CA LEU A 73 -9.00 -8.04 6.93
C LEU A 73 -8.40 -9.09 6.00
N GLU A 74 -7.48 -8.67 5.14
CA GLU A 74 -6.74 -9.54 4.25
C GLU A 74 -5.98 -10.61 5.03
N HIS A 75 -5.22 -10.22 6.07
CA HIS A 75 -4.51 -11.16 6.94
C HIS A 75 -5.46 -12.05 7.75
N TYR A 76 -6.53 -11.47 8.31
CA TYR A 76 -7.50 -12.19 9.13
C TYR A 76 -8.23 -13.28 8.33
N PHE A 77 -8.65 -12.97 7.10
CA PHE A 77 -9.30 -13.91 6.19
C PHE A 77 -8.33 -14.71 5.32
N GLY A 78 -7.02 -14.48 5.45
CA GLY A 78 -5.99 -15.12 4.65
C GLY A 78 -6.19 -14.95 3.14
N THR A 79 -6.61 -13.76 2.69
CA THR A 79 -6.73 -13.46 1.25
C THR A 79 -5.37 -13.49 0.58
N ASP A 80 -5.32 -13.65 -0.74
CA ASP A 80 -4.04 -13.58 -1.45
C ASP A 80 -3.44 -12.16 -1.42
N ASP A 81 -4.24 -11.11 -1.15
CA ASP A 81 -3.75 -9.75 -0.85
C ASP A 81 -2.97 -9.66 0.48
N ALA A 82 -3.10 -10.65 1.38
CA ALA A 82 -2.39 -10.64 2.67
C ALA A 82 -0.87 -10.77 2.52
N GLU A 83 -0.44 -11.33 1.39
CA GLU A 83 0.97 -11.60 1.10
C GLU A 83 1.64 -10.49 0.31
N TYR A 84 1.03 -9.30 0.18
CA TYR A 84 1.74 -8.15 -0.37
C TYR A 84 2.96 -7.83 0.49
N GLY A 85 4.11 -8.33 0.05
CA GLY A 85 5.37 -7.75 0.41
C GLY A 85 5.43 -6.30 -0.08
N PRO A 86 6.40 -5.53 0.40
CA PRO A 86 6.57 -4.13 0.03
C PRO A 86 6.58 -3.97 -1.49
N GLY A 87 5.58 -3.27 -2.02
CA GLY A 87 5.46 -2.98 -3.44
C GLY A 87 6.53 -1.99 -3.92
N LEU A 88 6.59 -1.78 -5.23
CA LEU A 88 7.40 -0.73 -5.83
C LEU A 88 6.71 0.63 -5.62
N SER A 89 7.11 1.33 -4.55
CA SER A 89 6.56 2.66 -4.24
C SER A 89 7.24 3.74 -5.09
N VAL A 90 6.51 4.29 -6.05
CA VAL A 90 6.91 5.46 -6.86
C VAL A 90 5.96 6.63 -6.63
N ASN A 91 6.44 7.85 -6.87
CA ASN A 91 5.63 9.07 -6.72
C ASN A 91 5.26 9.69 -8.08
N THR A 92 4.07 9.36 -8.60
CA THR A 92 3.48 9.99 -9.80
C THR A 92 2.47 11.10 -9.47
N ARG A 93 2.34 11.47 -8.19
CA ARG A 93 1.43 12.50 -7.64
C ARG A 93 2.14 13.83 -7.33
N LEU A 94 1.45 14.77 -6.69
CA LEU A 94 2.07 15.98 -6.14
C LEU A 94 3.20 15.61 -5.15
N LEU A 95 4.37 16.23 -5.31
CA LEU A 95 5.55 16.01 -4.47
C LEU A 95 6.29 17.33 -4.21
N PRO A 96 6.32 17.84 -2.97
CA PRO A 96 5.50 17.37 -1.85
C PRO A 96 4.00 17.58 -2.14
N ALA A 97 3.16 16.78 -1.50
CA ALA A 97 1.72 17.04 -1.44
C ALA A 97 1.45 18.34 -0.64
N PHE A 98 0.21 18.84 -0.68
CA PHE A 98 -0.19 19.86 0.28
C PHE A 98 -0.28 19.24 1.67
N GLU A 99 0.07 20.00 2.71
CA GLU A 99 -0.15 19.59 4.09
C GLU A 99 -1.65 19.62 4.38
N PRO A 100 -2.27 18.49 4.77
CA PRO A 100 -3.66 18.47 5.19
C PRO A 100 -3.84 19.25 6.49
N GLN A 101 -4.85 20.10 6.55
CA GLN A 101 -5.09 20.94 7.73
C GLN A 101 -6.55 21.34 7.87
N VAL A 102 -7.04 21.42 9.11
CA VAL A 102 -8.31 22.07 9.44
C VAL A 102 -8.08 23.58 9.42
N ILE A 103 -8.71 24.27 8.46
CA ILE A 103 -8.61 25.72 8.28
C ILE A 103 -9.55 26.45 9.25
N GLU A 104 -10.76 25.92 9.43
CA GLU A 104 -11.80 26.55 10.23
C GLU A 104 -12.76 25.50 10.79
N GLU A 105 -13.23 25.69 12.02
CA GLU A 105 -14.36 24.92 12.56
C GLU A 105 -15.67 25.71 12.43
N ARG A 106 -16.70 25.11 11.83
CA ARG A 106 -18.02 25.71 11.61
C ARG A 106 -19.13 24.84 12.17
N GLY A 107 -19.39 24.97 13.48
CA GLY A 107 -20.42 24.17 14.14
C GLY A 107 -20.13 22.67 14.02
N GLU A 108 -20.99 21.95 13.31
CA GLU A 108 -20.87 20.52 13.01
C GLU A 108 -19.93 20.22 11.83
N ASN A 109 -19.35 21.22 11.16
CA ASN A 109 -18.46 21.04 10.02
C ASN A 109 -17.02 21.50 10.30
N TRP A 110 -16.07 20.91 9.58
CA TRP A 110 -14.73 21.44 9.37
C TRP A 110 -14.62 22.01 7.96
N VAL A 111 -13.93 23.14 7.82
CA VAL A 111 -13.32 23.55 6.55
C VAL A 111 -11.90 23.03 6.57
N ILE A 112 -11.56 22.18 5.60
CA ILE A 112 -10.25 21.54 5.53
C ILE A 112 -9.56 21.86 4.21
N GLN A 113 -8.23 21.81 4.22
CA GLN A 113 -7.40 21.61 3.03
C GLN A 113 -6.95 20.16 2.99
N ASP A 114 -7.10 19.50 1.84
CA ASP A 114 -6.59 18.13 1.62
C ASP A 114 -5.18 18.11 0.99
N ALA A 115 -4.64 16.90 0.78
CA ALA A 115 -3.32 16.69 0.19
C ALA A 115 -3.21 17.09 -1.30
N ASP A 116 -4.35 17.23 -1.99
CA ASP A 116 -4.45 17.71 -3.36
C ASP A 116 -4.58 19.25 -3.44
N GLY A 117 -4.70 19.92 -2.29
CA GLY A 117 -4.79 21.37 -2.15
C GLY A 117 -6.21 21.91 -2.33
N ALA A 118 -7.23 21.04 -2.36
CA ALA A 118 -8.62 21.46 -2.40
C ALA A 118 -9.10 21.86 -1.00
N LEU A 119 -9.88 22.94 -0.93
CA LEU A 119 -10.61 23.36 0.25
C LEU A 119 -12.03 22.83 0.20
N SER A 120 -12.45 22.13 1.24
CA SER A 120 -13.80 21.58 1.33
C SER A 120 -14.38 21.70 2.73
N GLU A 121 -15.71 21.79 2.80
CA GLU A 121 -16.49 21.72 4.03
C GLU A 121 -16.98 20.27 4.21
N GLN A 122 -16.69 19.68 5.37
CA GLN A 122 -17.00 18.29 5.72
C GLN A 122 -17.62 18.19 7.12
N LEU A 123 -18.51 17.21 7.33
CA LEU A 123 -19.12 16.93 8.63
C LEU A 123 -18.08 16.38 9.63
N LYS A 124 -18.13 16.88 10.87
CA LYS A 124 -17.41 16.32 12.02
C LYS A 124 -18.12 15.04 12.50
N PRO A 125 -17.41 14.08 13.11
CA PRO A 125 -15.95 13.91 13.18
C PRO A 125 -15.36 13.18 11.96
N GLU A 126 -16.19 12.83 10.98
CA GLU A 126 -15.90 11.77 10.02
C GLU A 126 -15.36 12.31 8.69
N TYR A 127 -14.03 12.36 8.59
CA TYR A 127 -13.35 12.61 7.33
C TYR A 127 -13.74 11.57 6.28
N GLY A 128 -14.33 12.00 5.17
CA GLY A 128 -14.66 11.12 4.03
C GLY A 128 -15.91 10.24 4.16
N ALA A 129 -16.74 10.39 5.21
CA ALA A 129 -18.00 9.64 5.35
C ALA A 129 -19.17 10.20 4.53
N SER A 130 -19.02 11.42 4.02
CA SER A 130 -20.01 12.08 3.16
C SER A 130 -19.31 12.85 2.04
N ILE A 131 -20.04 13.13 0.96
CA ILE A 131 -19.50 13.90 -0.16
C ILE A 131 -19.16 15.32 0.33
N PRO A 132 -17.89 15.75 0.27
CA PRO A 132 -17.50 17.08 0.72
C PRO A 132 -18.15 18.17 -0.12
N ARG A 133 -18.45 19.31 0.51
CA ARG A 133 -18.80 20.53 -0.24
C ARG A 133 -17.52 21.28 -0.56
N TYR A 134 -17.06 21.18 -1.80
CA TYR A 134 -15.87 21.90 -2.24
C TYR A 134 -16.11 23.42 -2.27
N ILE A 135 -15.18 24.16 -1.65
CA ILE A 135 -15.14 25.63 -1.60
C ILE A 135 -14.22 26.15 -2.70
N ARG A 136 -13.05 25.53 -2.85
CA ARG A 136 -12.01 25.95 -3.78
C ARG A 136 -11.13 24.78 -4.16
N TYR A 137 -10.62 24.78 -5.38
CA TYR A 137 -9.65 23.80 -5.85
C TYR A 137 -8.26 24.44 -6.06
N ALA A 138 -7.24 23.59 -6.14
CA ALA A 138 -5.84 24.03 -6.30
C ALA A 138 -5.59 24.77 -7.63
N ILE A 139 -6.35 24.45 -8.67
CA ILE A 139 -6.28 25.04 -10.01
C ILE A 139 -7.62 25.69 -10.34
N GLN A 140 -7.63 27.02 -10.46
CA GLN A 140 -8.76 27.79 -11.00
C GLN A 140 -8.40 28.56 -12.27
N THR A 141 -7.10 28.76 -12.49
CA THR A 141 -6.56 29.52 -13.62
C THR A 141 -5.32 28.83 -14.19
N ARG A 142 -4.90 29.24 -15.39
CA ARG A 142 -3.63 28.82 -15.99
C ARG A 142 -2.43 29.12 -15.08
N ALA A 143 -2.42 30.27 -14.41
CA ALA A 143 -1.35 30.64 -13.49
C ALA A 143 -1.28 29.71 -12.26
N ASP A 144 -2.43 29.19 -11.81
CA ASP A 144 -2.45 28.21 -10.72
C ASP A 144 -1.91 26.85 -11.17
N TRP A 145 -2.23 26.41 -12.40
CA TRP A 145 -1.62 25.22 -12.99
C TRP A 145 -0.10 25.35 -13.09
N GLU A 146 0.41 26.47 -13.63
CA GLU A 146 1.85 26.71 -13.75
C GLU A 146 2.55 26.66 -12.39
N ARG A 147 1.96 27.32 -11.37
CA ARG A 147 2.48 27.29 -10.00
C ARG A 147 2.49 25.88 -9.42
N LEU A 148 1.41 25.12 -9.59
CA LEU A 148 1.30 23.75 -9.09
C LEU A 148 2.31 22.82 -9.79
N ARG A 149 2.39 22.91 -11.12
CA ARG A 149 3.28 22.14 -11.98
C ARG A 149 4.73 22.35 -11.58
N ASP A 150 5.16 23.61 -11.51
CA ASP A 150 6.56 23.96 -11.28
C ASP A 150 7.00 23.69 -9.84
N ALA A 151 6.07 23.77 -8.87
CA ALA A 151 6.39 23.53 -7.47
C ALA A 151 6.30 22.05 -7.04
N ARG A 152 5.43 21.24 -7.67
CA ARG A 152 5.04 19.91 -7.15
C ARG A 152 5.05 18.77 -8.16
N LEU A 153 5.20 19.05 -9.45
CA LEU A 153 5.16 18.04 -10.52
C LEU A 153 6.46 17.96 -11.32
N ASP A 154 7.60 18.30 -10.71
CA ASP A 154 8.92 18.11 -11.31
C ASP A 154 9.21 16.60 -11.51
N PRO A 155 9.38 16.13 -12.76
CA PRO A 155 9.75 14.74 -13.04
C PRO A 155 11.16 14.36 -12.58
N SER A 156 12.05 15.34 -12.46
CA SER A 156 13.46 15.10 -12.11
C SER A 156 13.71 14.93 -10.62
N HIS A 157 12.70 15.23 -9.78
CA HIS A 157 12.83 15.15 -8.32
C HIS A 157 13.34 13.76 -7.89
N PRO A 158 14.36 13.67 -7.01
CA PRO A 158 14.99 12.39 -6.67
C PRO A 158 14.00 11.39 -6.07
N ASP A 159 13.11 11.84 -5.19
CA ASP A 159 12.13 11.00 -4.48
C ASP A 159 10.95 10.50 -5.33
N ARG A 160 11.02 10.65 -6.66
CA ARG A 160 10.07 10.03 -7.59
C ARG A 160 10.19 8.52 -7.65
N VAL A 161 11.39 7.99 -7.43
CA VAL A 161 11.71 6.56 -7.37
C VAL A 161 12.38 6.24 -6.02
N PRO A 162 12.24 5.00 -5.52
CA PRO A 162 12.87 4.63 -4.27
C PRO A 162 14.40 4.54 -4.42
N PRO A 163 15.16 4.70 -3.32
CA PRO A 163 16.60 4.45 -3.32
C PRO A 163 16.92 2.95 -3.48
N HIS A 164 18.19 2.63 -3.72
CA HIS A 164 18.70 1.24 -3.78
C HIS A 164 18.01 0.33 -4.81
N LEU A 165 17.75 0.86 -6.01
CA LEU A 165 16.99 0.17 -7.06
C LEU A 165 17.54 -1.21 -7.46
N ASP A 166 18.86 -1.42 -7.46
CA ASP A 166 19.44 -2.74 -7.77
C ASP A 166 19.03 -3.81 -6.73
N ALA A 167 19.11 -3.47 -5.45
CA ALA A 167 18.74 -4.38 -4.37
C ALA A 167 17.23 -4.63 -4.38
N LEU A 168 16.44 -3.57 -4.54
CA LEU A 168 14.98 -3.68 -4.67
C LEU A 168 14.60 -4.56 -5.88
N THR A 169 15.28 -4.39 -7.01
CA THR A 169 15.03 -5.17 -8.22
C THR A 169 15.33 -6.65 -8.03
N ARG A 170 16.48 -6.99 -7.42
CA ARG A 170 16.80 -8.40 -7.10
C ARG A 170 15.71 -9.04 -6.23
N ARG A 171 15.25 -8.33 -5.20
CA ARG A 171 14.17 -8.78 -4.30
C ARG A 171 12.86 -8.97 -5.05
N LEU A 172 12.38 -7.95 -5.76
CA LEU A 172 11.09 -7.99 -6.47
C LEU A 172 11.08 -9.06 -7.56
N ASN A 173 12.18 -9.22 -8.30
CA ASN A 173 12.28 -10.28 -9.30
C ASN A 173 12.22 -11.69 -8.69
N ALA A 174 12.67 -11.87 -7.44
CA ALA A 174 12.64 -13.13 -6.71
C ALA A 174 11.32 -13.35 -5.91
N ALA A 175 10.40 -12.39 -5.92
CA ALA A 175 9.14 -12.48 -5.18
C ALA A 175 8.22 -13.59 -5.71
N ASP A 176 7.55 -14.26 -4.79
CA ASP A 176 6.51 -15.28 -5.00
C ASP A 176 5.08 -14.68 -5.02
N TYR A 177 4.97 -13.37 -4.81
CA TYR A 177 3.78 -12.54 -4.99
C TYR A 177 3.91 -11.61 -6.22
N PRO A 178 2.79 -11.14 -6.80
CA PRO A 178 2.80 -10.21 -7.92
C PRO A 178 3.52 -8.89 -7.62
N VAL A 179 4.42 -8.49 -8.51
CA VAL A 179 5.06 -7.17 -8.48
C VAL A 179 4.22 -6.17 -9.24
N THR A 180 3.69 -5.17 -8.54
CA THR A 180 2.87 -4.11 -9.14
C THR A 180 3.52 -2.74 -9.04
N ILE A 181 3.08 -1.84 -9.91
CA ILE A 181 3.47 -0.42 -9.91
C ILE A 181 2.23 0.45 -10.13
N PHE A 182 2.10 1.54 -9.39
CA PHE A 182 1.08 2.56 -9.66
C PHE A 182 1.60 3.58 -10.67
N VAL A 183 0.91 3.75 -11.80
CA VAL A 183 1.33 4.62 -12.92
C VAL A 183 0.46 5.85 -13.08
N GLY A 184 -0.33 6.18 -12.06
CA GLY A 184 -1.00 7.47 -11.96
C GLY A 184 -2.39 7.52 -12.62
N SER A 185 -2.77 8.75 -12.94
CA SER A 185 -4.08 9.15 -13.46
C SER A 185 -3.88 10.31 -14.41
N LEU A 186 -4.57 10.32 -15.55
CA LEU A 186 -4.53 11.43 -16.50
C LEU A 186 -5.74 12.35 -16.36
N TYR A 187 -6.92 11.83 -15.98
CA TYR A 187 -8.12 12.63 -15.75
C TYR A 187 -8.41 12.83 -14.26
N GLY A 188 -8.34 11.77 -13.45
CA GLY A 188 -8.68 11.79 -12.03
C GLY A 188 -7.90 12.82 -11.21
N TRP A 189 -6.59 12.97 -11.45
CA TRP A 189 -5.79 14.01 -10.78
C TRP A 189 -6.23 15.42 -11.15
N ILE A 190 -6.41 15.71 -12.44
CA ILE A 190 -6.87 17.02 -12.91
C ILE A 190 -8.26 17.32 -12.33
N ARG A 191 -9.14 16.31 -12.30
CA ARG A 191 -10.47 16.40 -11.70
C ARG A 191 -10.39 16.74 -10.21
N ASN A 192 -9.47 16.14 -9.45
CA ASN A 192 -9.26 16.51 -8.05
C ASN A 192 -8.74 17.95 -7.90
N TRP A 193 -7.83 18.39 -8.77
CA TRP A 193 -7.21 19.70 -8.69
C TRP A 193 -8.05 20.85 -9.23
N MET A 194 -9.08 20.57 -10.05
CA MET A 194 -9.96 21.58 -10.66
C MET A 194 -11.42 21.44 -10.25
N GLY A 195 -11.85 20.25 -9.84
CA GLY A 195 -13.26 19.88 -9.71
C GLY A 195 -13.86 19.36 -11.01
N VAL A 196 -14.88 18.50 -10.87
CA VAL A 196 -15.60 17.88 -12.00
C VAL A 196 -16.21 18.93 -12.92
N GLU A 197 -16.93 19.92 -12.37
CA GLU A 197 -17.62 20.95 -13.15
C GLU A 197 -16.62 21.79 -13.96
N ASN A 198 -15.58 22.31 -13.31
CA ASN A 198 -14.58 23.14 -13.99
C ASN A 198 -13.85 22.35 -15.08
N LEU A 199 -13.44 21.11 -14.81
CA LEU A 199 -12.79 20.28 -15.83
C LEU A 199 -13.73 19.98 -17.01
N SER A 200 -15.02 19.73 -16.74
CA SER A 200 -16.03 19.55 -17.79
C SER A 200 -16.17 20.78 -18.69
N LEU A 201 -16.14 21.99 -18.13
CA LEU A 201 -16.18 23.24 -18.89
C LEU A 201 -14.87 23.48 -19.67
N MET A 202 -13.71 23.24 -19.03
CA MET A 202 -12.39 23.46 -19.63
C MET A 202 -12.12 22.59 -20.86
N LEU A 203 -12.72 21.39 -20.93
CA LEU A 203 -12.67 20.55 -22.13
C LEU A 203 -13.30 21.23 -23.37
N TYR A 204 -14.11 22.27 -23.18
CA TYR A 204 -14.68 23.10 -24.24
C TYR A 204 -13.98 24.47 -24.32
N ASP A 205 -13.78 25.12 -23.18
CA ASP A 205 -13.31 26.51 -23.12
C ASP A 205 -11.80 26.67 -23.40
N ASP A 206 -10.97 25.74 -22.91
CA ASP A 206 -9.52 25.74 -23.13
C ASP A 206 -8.98 24.31 -23.12
N LEU A 207 -9.37 23.58 -24.17
CA LEU A 207 -8.91 22.24 -24.46
C LEU A 207 -7.37 22.10 -24.56
N PRO A 208 -6.62 23.08 -25.10
CA PRO A 208 -5.15 23.06 -25.06
C PRO A 208 -4.58 22.99 -23.64
N LEU A 209 -5.14 23.69 -22.65
CA LEU A 209 -4.69 23.56 -21.25
C LEU A 209 -4.95 22.16 -20.69
N VAL A 210 -6.12 21.57 -20.94
CA VAL A 210 -6.39 20.18 -20.52
C VAL A 210 -5.41 19.20 -21.15
N GLU A 211 -5.10 19.39 -22.43
CA GLU A 211 -4.13 18.57 -23.16
C GLU A 211 -2.71 18.73 -22.60
N GLU A 212 -2.30 19.95 -22.26
CA GLU A 212 -1.02 20.24 -21.60
C GLU A 212 -0.90 19.52 -20.26
N MET A 213 -1.95 19.56 -19.42
CA MET A 213 -1.96 18.88 -18.12
C MET A 213 -1.84 17.36 -18.27
N MET A 214 -2.62 16.75 -19.15
CA MET A 214 -2.54 15.30 -19.43
C MET A 214 -1.17 14.90 -20.00
N GLU A 215 -0.59 15.73 -20.89
CA GLU A 215 0.75 15.50 -21.42
C GLU A 215 1.83 15.61 -20.34
N HIS A 216 1.70 16.56 -19.42
CA HIS A 216 2.63 16.69 -18.29
C HIS A 216 2.61 15.45 -17.41
N LEU A 217 1.42 14.95 -17.05
CA LEU A 217 1.26 13.73 -16.25
C LEU A 217 1.79 12.49 -16.98
N THR A 218 1.62 12.43 -18.30
CA THR A 218 2.20 11.37 -19.15
C THR A 218 3.72 11.39 -19.10
N ARG A 219 4.35 12.57 -19.28
CA ARG A 219 5.81 12.72 -19.24
C ARG A 219 6.38 12.46 -17.84
N LEU A 220 5.70 12.92 -16.80
CA LEU A 220 6.05 12.63 -15.42
C LEU A 220 6.13 11.11 -15.21
N THR A 221 5.06 10.39 -15.59
CA THR A 221 4.98 8.93 -15.44
C THR A 221 6.08 8.23 -16.23
N LEU A 222 6.29 8.59 -17.51
CA LEU A 222 7.35 8.01 -18.32
C LEU A 222 8.74 8.26 -17.73
N SER A 223 9.01 9.46 -17.21
CA SER A 223 10.31 9.77 -16.57
C SER A 223 10.57 8.91 -15.34
N VAL A 224 9.54 8.62 -14.53
CA VAL A 224 9.64 7.67 -13.42
C VAL A 224 9.98 6.27 -13.93
N LEU A 225 9.28 5.80 -14.96
CA LEU A 225 9.50 4.48 -15.55
C LEU A 225 10.90 4.35 -16.18
N GLU A 226 11.38 5.37 -16.89
CA GLU A 226 12.72 5.40 -17.49
C GLU A 226 13.83 5.23 -16.45
N ARG A 227 13.67 5.85 -15.27
CA ARG A 227 14.61 5.71 -14.15
C ARG A 227 14.62 4.30 -13.55
N LEU A 228 13.53 3.55 -13.68
CA LEU A 228 13.41 2.17 -13.20
C LEU A 228 13.91 1.14 -14.22
N ALA A 229 13.69 1.39 -15.52
CA ALA A 229 13.98 0.44 -16.60
C ALA A 229 15.45 -0.03 -16.63
N GLY A 230 16.40 0.86 -16.27
CA GLY A 230 17.83 0.56 -16.26
C GLY A 230 18.31 -0.54 -15.30
N HIS A 231 17.43 -1.06 -14.43
CA HIS A 231 17.79 -2.02 -13.39
C HIS A 231 17.38 -3.47 -13.67
N GLY A 232 16.71 -3.75 -14.80
CA GLY A 232 16.26 -5.10 -15.15
C GLY A 232 15.07 -5.60 -14.31
N LEU A 233 14.25 -4.66 -13.82
CA LEU A 233 13.06 -4.94 -13.03
C LEU A 233 11.96 -5.56 -13.91
N ARG A 234 11.27 -6.57 -13.39
CA ARG A 234 10.06 -7.12 -14.00
C ARG A 234 8.84 -6.65 -13.23
N ILE A 235 7.83 -6.19 -13.96
CA ILE A 235 6.58 -5.70 -13.40
C ILE A 235 5.45 -6.55 -13.98
N ASP A 236 4.72 -7.25 -13.11
CA ASP A 236 3.68 -8.19 -13.49
C ASP A 236 2.38 -7.47 -13.88
N ARG A 237 2.06 -6.37 -13.18
CA ARG A 237 0.86 -5.56 -13.42
C ARG A 237 1.12 -4.08 -13.12
N ALA A 238 0.63 -3.18 -13.98
CA ALA A 238 0.58 -1.75 -13.68
C ALA A 238 -0.85 -1.34 -13.29
N ASP A 239 -0.96 -0.49 -12.26
CA ASP A 239 -2.20 -0.03 -11.67
C ASP A 239 -2.43 1.46 -12.01
N TRP A 240 -3.64 1.75 -12.46
CA TRP A 240 -4.11 3.05 -12.95
C TRP A 240 -5.35 3.47 -12.17
N TRP A 241 -5.58 4.78 -12.06
CA TRP A 241 -6.79 5.31 -11.43
C TRP A 241 -7.42 6.41 -12.30
N GLU A 242 -8.69 6.25 -12.67
CA GLU A 242 -9.39 7.13 -13.59
C GLU A 242 -10.88 7.22 -13.25
N ASP A 243 -11.24 7.67 -12.04
CA ASP A 243 -12.63 7.90 -11.65
C ASP A 243 -13.32 8.97 -12.52
N MET A 244 -13.76 8.53 -13.69
CA MET A 244 -14.23 9.37 -14.78
C MET A 244 -15.56 8.90 -15.35
N CYS A 245 -16.24 7.99 -14.65
CA CYS A 245 -17.59 7.55 -14.95
C CYS A 245 -18.52 7.87 -13.77
N PHE A 246 -19.80 8.01 -14.07
CA PHE A 246 -20.91 8.07 -13.12
C PHE A 246 -21.83 6.87 -13.37
N ARG A 247 -22.90 6.71 -12.59
CA ARG A 247 -23.89 5.63 -12.78
C ARG A 247 -24.48 5.58 -14.19
N SER A 248 -24.51 6.70 -14.91
CA SER A 248 -25.08 6.83 -16.26
C SER A 248 -24.05 6.74 -17.40
N GLY A 249 -22.75 6.66 -17.10
CA GLY A 249 -21.69 6.58 -18.10
C GLY A 249 -20.55 7.57 -17.88
N SER A 250 -19.74 7.75 -18.91
CA SER A 250 -18.54 8.60 -18.89
C SER A 250 -18.84 10.08 -18.61
N LEU A 251 -18.00 10.71 -17.79
CA LEU A 251 -17.94 12.16 -17.58
C LEU A 251 -17.24 12.91 -18.73
N LEU A 252 -16.56 12.17 -19.61
CA LEU A 252 -15.87 12.68 -20.79
C LEU A 252 -16.50 12.11 -22.07
N SER A 253 -16.66 12.94 -23.11
CA SER A 253 -17.07 12.43 -24.43
C SER A 253 -16.12 11.34 -24.91
N THR A 254 -16.65 10.20 -25.38
CA THR A 254 -15.84 9.09 -25.93
C THR A 254 -14.94 9.53 -27.08
N LYS A 255 -15.35 10.53 -27.88
CA LYS A 255 -14.53 11.13 -28.94
C LYS A 255 -13.33 11.90 -28.36
N LEU A 256 -13.56 12.70 -27.31
CA LEU A 256 -12.48 13.42 -26.63
C LEU A 256 -11.56 12.47 -25.88
N PHE A 257 -12.12 11.45 -25.22
CA PHE A 257 -11.37 10.37 -24.59
C PHE A 257 -10.41 9.71 -25.59
N ALA A 258 -10.94 9.27 -26.75
CA ALA A 258 -10.14 8.61 -27.78
C ALA A 258 -9.01 9.51 -28.32
N ARG A 259 -9.24 10.83 -28.39
CA ARG A 259 -8.25 11.80 -28.86
C ARG A 259 -7.19 12.11 -27.81
N LEU A 260 -7.61 12.33 -26.56
CA LEU A 260 -6.75 12.85 -25.50
C LEU A 260 -6.02 11.74 -24.75
N MET A 261 -6.70 10.64 -24.44
CA MET A 261 -6.22 9.70 -23.43
C MET A 261 -5.64 8.43 -24.05
N VAL A 262 -6.30 7.85 -25.06
CA VAL A 262 -5.83 6.61 -25.70
C VAL A 262 -4.37 6.68 -26.19
N PRO A 263 -3.91 7.75 -26.88
CA PRO A 263 -2.51 7.84 -27.30
C PRO A 263 -1.53 7.93 -26.13
N ARG A 264 -1.94 8.57 -25.03
CA ARG A 264 -1.12 8.76 -23.82
C ARG A 264 -1.02 7.49 -23.01
N TYR A 265 -2.14 6.78 -22.81
CA TYR A 265 -2.14 5.43 -22.27
C TYR A 265 -1.25 4.52 -23.08
N LYS A 266 -1.41 4.51 -24.41
CA LYS A 266 -0.63 3.65 -25.29
C LYS A 266 0.87 3.89 -25.17
N ARG A 267 1.32 5.14 -25.06
CA ARG A 267 2.74 5.46 -24.84
C ARG A 267 3.29 4.82 -23.57
N ILE A 268 2.55 4.93 -22.46
CA ILE A 268 2.96 4.37 -21.17
C ILE A 268 2.85 2.84 -21.19
N THR A 269 1.75 2.26 -21.68
CA THR A 269 1.56 0.80 -21.72
C THR A 269 2.54 0.11 -22.67
N ASP A 270 2.89 0.75 -23.79
CA ASP A 270 3.92 0.25 -24.70
C ASP A 270 5.31 0.29 -24.04
N PHE A 271 5.66 1.36 -23.32
CA PHE A 271 6.90 1.45 -22.55
C PHE A 271 6.97 0.36 -21.45
N LEU A 272 5.89 0.22 -20.67
CA LEU A 272 5.77 -0.81 -19.63
C LEU A 272 6.01 -2.22 -20.19
N ARG A 273 5.40 -2.52 -21.35
CA ARG A 273 5.56 -3.80 -22.03
C ARG A 273 7.00 -4.02 -22.51
N GLN A 274 7.61 -3.01 -23.11
CA GLN A 274 8.94 -3.09 -23.73
C GLN A 274 10.05 -3.22 -22.67
N GLU A 275 9.99 -2.41 -21.61
CA GLU A 275 11.07 -2.30 -20.64
C GLU A 275 10.93 -3.26 -19.45
N PHE A 276 9.70 -3.61 -19.05
CA PHE A 276 9.45 -4.43 -17.86
C PHE A 276 8.76 -5.76 -18.14
N GLY A 277 8.34 -5.99 -19.38
CA GLY A 277 7.54 -7.16 -19.76
C GLY A 277 6.12 -7.15 -19.19
N THR A 278 5.58 -5.97 -18.84
CA THR A 278 4.25 -5.84 -18.24
C THR A 278 3.16 -6.12 -19.27
N GLU A 279 2.43 -7.21 -19.06
CA GLU A 279 1.32 -7.64 -19.91
C GLU A 279 -0.02 -7.06 -19.45
N PHE A 280 -0.16 -6.82 -18.13
CA PHE A 280 -1.43 -6.46 -17.52
C PHE A 280 -1.43 -5.03 -16.99
N ASN A 281 -2.46 -4.28 -17.37
CA ASN A 281 -2.69 -2.90 -16.97
C ASN A 281 -4.10 -2.83 -16.38
N GLN A 282 -4.18 -2.66 -15.08
CA GLN A 282 -5.42 -2.57 -14.33
C GLN A 282 -5.81 -1.14 -14.09
N LEU A 283 -7.04 -0.79 -14.45
CA LEU A 283 -7.58 0.54 -14.24
C LEU A 283 -8.75 0.49 -13.29
N ASP A 284 -8.62 1.31 -12.24
CA ASP A 284 -9.62 1.66 -11.26
C ASP A 284 -10.52 2.79 -11.80
N CYS A 285 -11.80 2.50 -12.03
CA CYS A 285 -12.81 3.49 -12.41
C CYS A 285 -14.21 3.05 -11.98
N ASP A 286 -14.77 3.80 -11.03
CA ASP A 286 -16.14 3.62 -10.56
C ASP A 286 -17.19 4.05 -11.61
N GLY A 287 -18.39 3.48 -11.54
CA GLY A 287 -19.55 3.83 -12.34
C GLY A 287 -19.82 2.90 -13.53
N ASN A 288 -20.53 3.42 -14.53
CA ASN A 288 -20.85 2.69 -15.74
C ASN A 288 -19.74 2.84 -16.79
N ILE A 289 -18.91 1.80 -16.93
CA ILE A 289 -17.70 1.85 -17.75
C ILE A 289 -17.88 1.34 -19.18
N HIS A 290 -19.08 0.90 -19.58
CA HIS A 290 -19.31 0.24 -20.87
C HIS A 290 -18.85 1.05 -22.10
N GLN A 291 -18.89 2.38 -22.02
CA GLN A 291 -18.48 3.25 -23.12
C GLN A 291 -16.97 3.41 -23.25
N LEU A 292 -16.23 3.28 -22.14
CA LEU A 292 -14.79 3.54 -22.09
C LEU A 292 -13.96 2.26 -22.12
N ALA A 293 -14.49 1.13 -21.64
CA ALA A 293 -13.76 -0.15 -21.63
C ALA A 293 -13.12 -0.54 -22.98
N PRO A 294 -13.81 -0.42 -24.14
CA PRO A 294 -13.16 -0.69 -25.43
C PRO A 294 -12.01 0.28 -25.75
N LEU A 295 -12.12 1.55 -25.35
CA LEU A 295 -11.10 2.56 -25.60
C LEU A 295 -9.89 2.38 -24.67
N TRP A 296 -10.09 1.95 -23.43
CA TRP A 296 -9.00 1.52 -22.55
C TRP A 296 -8.24 0.34 -23.13
N LEU A 297 -8.93 -0.66 -23.71
CA LEU A 297 -8.28 -1.77 -24.41
C LEU A 297 -7.41 -1.31 -25.58
N ASP A 298 -7.84 -0.28 -26.31
CA ASP A 298 -7.06 0.32 -27.40
C ASP A 298 -5.85 1.11 -26.88
N GLY A 299 -5.94 1.65 -25.66
CA GLY A 299 -4.84 2.24 -24.91
C GLY A 299 -3.89 1.21 -24.26
N GLY A 300 -4.19 -0.10 -24.37
CA GLY A 300 -3.39 -1.18 -23.77
C GLY A 300 -3.74 -1.51 -22.32
N ILE A 301 -4.84 -0.97 -21.80
CA ILE A 301 -5.38 -1.24 -20.46
C ILE A 301 -6.40 -2.38 -20.55
N ASN A 302 -6.15 -3.48 -19.86
CA ASN A 302 -6.81 -4.77 -20.11
C ASN A 302 -7.36 -5.47 -18.86
N VAL A 303 -7.27 -4.87 -17.68
CA VAL A 303 -7.93 -5.35 -16.47
C VAL A 303 -8.86 -4.25 -15.95
N MET A 304 -10.16 -4.49 -15.93
CA MET A 304 -11.16 -3.52 -15.46
C MET A 304 -11.46 -3.75 -13.99
N PHE A 305 -11.30 -2.72 -13.17
CA PHE A 305 -11.42 -2.76 -11.72
C PHE A 305 -11.99 -1.41 -11.20
N PRO A 306 -12.65 -1.40 -10.03
CA PRO A 306 -13.63 -2.43 -9.73
C PRO A 306 -14.76 -2.43 -10.78
N VAL A 307 -15.34 -3.60 -11.05
CA VAL A 307 -16.60 -3.67 -11.82
C VAL A 307 -17.77 -3.54 -10.86
N GLU A 308 -18.35 -2.34 -10.75
CA GLU A 308 -19.54 -2.06 -9.95
C GLU A 308 -20.81 -2.67 -10.56
N ALA A 309 -21.33 -3.75 -9.96
CA ALA A 309 -22.44 -4.51 -10.52
C ALA A 309 -23.75 -3.72 -10.59
N ALA A 310 -23.88 -2.69 -9.75
CA ALA A 310 -25.01 -1.76 -9.77
C ALA A 310 -25.09 -0.90 -11.05
N HIS A 311 -23.96 -0.72 -11.75
CA HIS A 311 -23.84 0.26 -12.85
C HIS A 311 -23.25 -0.33 -14.13
N THR A 312 -22.49 -1.42 -14.00
CA THR A 312 -21.82 -2.12 -15.10
C THR A 312 -22.24 -3.59 -15.07
N ASP A 313 -22.88 -4.05 -16.15
CA ASP A 313 -23.27 -5.45 -16.32
C ASP A 313 -22.01 -6.28 -16.67
N PRO A 314 -21.58 -7.21 -15.80
CA PRO A 314 -20.33 -7.93 -16.01
C PRO A 314 -20.39 -8.94 -17.17
N ALA A 315 -21.58 -9.44 -17.54
CA ALA A 315 -21.72 -10.34 -18.68
C ALA A 315 -21.63 -9.54 -20.00
N ARG A 316 -22.27 -8.37 -20.05
CA ARG A 316 -22.12 -7.45 -21.19
C ARG A 316 -20.67 -6.99 -21.32
N LEU A 317 -20.02 -6.63 -20.21
CA LEU A 317 -18.64 -6.20 -20.22
C LEU A 317 -17.71 -7.32 -20.69
N ALA A 318 -17.88 -8.57 -20.24
CA ALA A 318 -17.13 -9.72 -20.75
C ALA A 318 -17.20 -9.83 -22.28
N GLY A 319 -18.40 -9.64 -22.86
CA GLY A 319 -18.58 -9.61 -24.31
C GLY A 319 -17.84 -8.45 -25.01
N GLN A 320 -17.75 -7.28 -24.38
CA GLN A 320 -17.00 -6.13 -24.90
C GLN A 320 -15.48 -6.35 -24.81
N LEU A 321 -15.01 -6.99 -23.75
CA LEU A 321 -13.60 -7.27 -23.54
C LEU A 321 -13.11 -8.42 -24.44
N GLY A 322 -13.97 -9.40 -24.72
CA GLY A 322 -13.60 -10.64 -25.40
C GLY A 322 -12.41 -11.30 -24.69
N THR A 323 -11.47 -11.83 -25.44
CA THR A 323 -10.22 -12.41 -24.89
C THR A 323 -9.12 -11.37 -24.63
N ARG A 324 -9.36 -10.08 -24.92
CA ARG A 324 -8.37 -9.00 -24.77
C ARG A 324 -8.30 -8.44 -23.35
N GLY A 325 -9.26 -8.75 -22.48
CA GLY A 325 -9.29 -8.23 -21.12
C GLY A 325 -10.02 -9.14 -20.13
N ILE A 326 -9.98 -8.74 -18.86
CA ILE A 326 -10.58 -9.45 -17.73
C ILE A 326 -11.11 -8.45 -16.71
N GLN A 327 -12.07 -8.91 -15.90
CA GLN A 327 -12.72 -8.12 -14.87
C GLN A 327 -12.21 -8.49 -13.48
N ARG A 328 -12.24 -7.53 -12.56
CA ARG A 328 -12.12 -7.77 -11.12
C ARG A 328 -13.28 -7.09 -10.39
N GLY A 329 -13.94 -7.81 -9.49
CA GLY A 329 -15.09 -7.34 -8.72
C GLY A 329 -16.37 -8.04 -9.12
N ALA A 330 -17.38 -7.26 -9.52
CA ALA A 330 -18.67 -7.69 -10.04
C ALA A 330 -19.63 -8.39 -9.06
N PHE A 331 -19.24 -8.65 -7.81
CA PHE A 331 -20.17 -9.13 -6.78
C PHE A 331 -20.94 -7.97 -6.18
N ASP A 332 -22.25 -7.88 -6.45
CA ASP A 332 -23.12 -6.84 -5.92
C ASP A 332 -23.16 -6.90 -4.39
N LYS A 333 -22.44 -5.97 -3.75
CA LYS A 333 -22.31 -5.94 -2.29
C LYS A 333 -23.64 -5.77 -1.55
N ARG A 334 -24.72 -5.34 -2.21
CA ARG A 334 -26.07 -5.25 -1.61
C ARG A 334 -26.61 -6.63 -1.22
N ALA A 335 -26.19 -7.69 -1.89
CA ALA A 335 -26.52 -9.07 -1.49
C ALA A 335 -26.02 -9.39 -0.07
N LEU A 336 -24.90 -8.78 0.35
CA LEU A 336 -24.38 -8.93 1.72
C LEU A 336 -25.30 -8.30 2.76
N ILE A 337 -26.04 -7.25 2.42
CA ILE A 337 -27.01 -6.60 3.31
C ILE A 337 -28.21 -7.53 3.51
N GLU A 338 -28.71 -8.11 2.41
CA GLU A 338 -29.89 -8.99 2.40
C GLU A 338 -29.64 -10.34 3.10
N GLY A 339 -28.44 -10.91 2.97
CA GLY A 339 -28.02 -12.11 3.69
C GLY A 339 -27.89 -13.39 2.84
N PRO A 340 -27.77 -14.57 3.48
CA PRO A 340 -27.27 -15.80 2.85
C PRO A 340 -27.92 -16.20 1.51
N ALA A 341 -29.25 -16.10 1.39
CA ALA A 341 -29.95 -16.48 0.17
C ALA A 341 -29.61 -15.55 -1.02
N ALA A 342 -29.50 -14.24 -0.77
CA ALA A 342 -29.10 -13.25 -1.77
C ALA A 342 -27.62 -13.44 -2.16
N ILE A 343 -26.76 -13.72 -1.18
CA ILE A 343 -25.34 -14.04 -1.39
C ILE A 343 -25.18 -15.25 -2.32
N ASP A 344 -25.91 -16.34 -2.05
CA ASP A 344 -25.85 -17.55 -2.88
C ASP A 344 -26.36 -17.30 -4.30
N ALA A 345 -27.43 -16.53 -4.46
CA ALA A 345 -27.97 -16.14 -5.76
C ALA A 345 -26.96 -15.30 -6.56
N GLU A 346 -26.28 -14.36 -5.90
CA GLU A 346 -25.30 -13.49 -6.53
C GLU A 346 -24.02 -14.24 -6.93
N LEU A 347 -23.54 -15.16 -6.08
CA LEU A 347 -22.44 -16.06 -6.44
C LEU A 347 -22.82 -17.00 -7.61
N ALA A 348 -24.07 -17.49 -7.64
CA ALA A 348 -24.57 -18.29 -8.75
C ALA A 348 -24.65 -17.48 -10.06
N ARG A 349 -25.01 -16.20 -9.98
CA ARG A 349 -25.02 -15.28 -11.13
C ARG A 349 -23.62 -15.09 -11.71
N LEU A 350 -22.59 -14.98 -10.87
CA LEU A 350 -21.20 -14.79 -11.29
C LEU A 350 -20.49 -16.07 -11.73
N ARG A 351 -20.93 -17.24 -11.25
CA ARG A 351 -20.29 -18.54 -11.51
C ARG A 351 -19.88 -18.76 -12.99
N PRO A 352 -20.75 -18.52 -14.00
CA PRO A 352 -20.36 -18.72 -15.39
C PRO A 352 -19.18 -17.86 -15.84
N LEU A 353 -19.08 -16.63 -15.33
CA LEU A 353 -17.98 -15.72 -15.66
C LEU A 353 -16.68 -16.14 -14.95
N VAL A 354 -16.77 -16.65 -13.72
CA VAL A 354 -15.63 -17.18 -12.98
C VAL A 354 -15.07 -18.43 -13.68
N GLU A 355 -15.95 -19.36 -14.05
CA GLU A 355 -15.58 -20.60 -14.74
C GLU A 355 -15.01 -20.35 -16.16
N ALA A 356 -15.47 -19.29 -16.84
CA ALA A 356 -14.92 -18.86 -18.12
C ALA A 356 -13.57 -18.10 -18.00
N GLY A 357 -13.17 -17.71 -16.77
CA GLY A 357 -11.99 -16.89 -16.54
C GLY A 357 -12.17 -15.42 -16.97
N ASP A 358 -13.41 -14.94 -17.05
CA ASP A 358 -13.73 -13.55 -17.43
C ASP A 358 -13.71 -12.58 -16.23
N VAL A 359 -13.78 -13.10 -15.00
CA VAL A 359 -13.76 -12.31 -13.77
C VAL A 359 -12.99 -12.99 -12.63
N ILE A 360 -12.19 -12.22 -11.90
CA ILE A 360 -11.72 -12.58 -10.56
C ILE A 360 -12.72 -11.96 -9.57
N PRO A 361 -13.58 -12.76 -8.92
CA PRO A 361 -14.70 -12.23 -8.16
C PRO A 361 -14.22 -11.62 -6.84
N HIS A 362 -14.77 -10.45 -6.52
CA HIS A 362 -14.75 -9.86 -5.20
C HIS A 362 -15.89 -8.86 -5.07
N THR A 363 -16.12 -8.35 -3.86
CA THR A 363 -17.07 -7.24 -3.63
C THR A 363 -16.86 -6.12 -4.64
N ASP A 364 -17.94 -5.65 -5.27
CA ASP A 364 -17.88 -4.71 -6.38
C ASP A 364 -17.38 -3.31 -6.00
N HIS A 365 -17.24 -3.02 -4.71
CA HIS A 365 -16.48 -1.91 -4.13
C HIS A 365 -16.33 -2.17 -2.61
N LEU A 366 -15.92 -1.16 -1.83
CA LEU A 366 -15.85 -1.22 -0.37
C LEU A 366 -17.20 -1.61 0.24
N VAL A 367 -17.15 -2.52 1.22
CA VAL A 367 -18.30 -3.02 1.97
C VAL A 367 -18.86 -1.92 2.91
N PRO A 368 -20.16 -1.56 2.79
CA PRO A 368 -20.79 -0.51 3.59
C PRO A 368 -21.21 -0.99 5.00
N PRO A 369 -21.47 -0.07 5.94
CA PRO A 369 -21.75 -0.38 7.34
C PRO A 369 -23.07 -1.10 7.56
N ASP A 370 -23.93 -1.20 6.55
CA ASP A 370 -25.18 -1.98 6.60
C ASP A 370 -24.93 -3.50 6.64
N VAL A 371 -23.76 -3.96 6.20
CA VAL A 371 -23.41 -5.39 6.16
C VAL A 371 -22.97 -5.89 7.54
N SER A 372 -23.59 -6.97 8.03
CA SER A 372 -23.15 -7.63 9.26
C SER A 372 -21.89 -8.49 9.05
N PHE A 373 -21.12 -8.68 10.13
CA PHE A 373 -19.91 -9.49 10.12
C PHE A 373 -20.23 -10.95 9.74
N ASP A 374 -21.32 -11.50 10.29
CA ASP A 374 -21.76 -12.86 9.96
C ASP A 374 -22.10 -13.03 8.48
N HIS A 375 -22.76 -12.05 7.86
CA HIS A 375 -23.05 -12.09 6.42
C HIS A 375 -21.75 -12.04 5.61
N TYR A 376 -20.78 -11.23 6.03
CA TYR A 376 -19.48 -11.18 5.36
C TYR A 376 -18.69 -12.49 5.52
N VAL A 377 -18.66 -13.09 6.71
CA VAL A 377 -18.03 -14.40 6.96
C VAL A 377 -18.70 -15.49 6.10
N TYR A 378 -20.04 -15.50 6.03
CA TYR A 378 -20.78 -16.40 5.16
C TYR A 378 -20.38 -16.22 3.69
N TYR A 379 -20.40 -14.98 3.19
CA TYR A 379 -19.96 -14.64 1.84
C TYR A 379 -18.54 -15.14 1.57
N ARG A 380 -17.58 -14.88 2.47
CA ARG A 380 -16.20 -15.31 2.31
C ARG A 380 -16.12 -16.83 2.15
N ARG A 381 -16.78 -17.59 3.02
CA ARG A 381 -16.84 -19.07 2.91
C ARG A 381 -17.38 -19.54 1.57
N ARG A 382 -18.53 -19.00 1.14
CA ARG A 382 -19.19 -19.37 -0.12
C ARG A 382 -18.37 -18.96 -1.35
N LYS A 383 -17.71 -17.80 -1.30
CA LYS A 383 -16.80 -17.35 -2.34
C LYS A 383 -15.59 -18.27 -2.45
N LEU A 384 -14.97 -18.66 -1.33
CA LEU A 384 -13.82 -19.57 -1.32
C LEU A 384 -14.13 -20.90 -2.04
N GLU A 385 -15.33 -21.45 -1.80
CA GLU A 385 -15.81 -22.63 -2.55
C GLU A 385 -15.92 -22.36 -4.05
N LEU A 386 -16.46 -21.21 -4.47
CA LEU A 386 -16.58 -20.83 -5.88
C LEU A 386 -15.21 -20.73 -6.57
N ILE A 387 -14.21 -20.18 -5.89
CA ILE A 387 -12.86 -19.99 -6.45
C ILE A 387 -11.93 -21.20 -6.27
N GLY A 388 -12.38 -22.25 -5.59
CA GLY A 388 -11.59 -23.46 -5.34
C GLY A 388 -10.54 -23.32 -4.22
N LYS A 389 -10.69 -22.35 -3.32
CA LYS A 389 -9.83 -22.20 -2.13
C LYS A 389 -10.48 -22.90 -0.93
N PRO A 390 -9.75 -23.73 -0.16
CA PRO A 390 -10.31 -24.30 1.07
C PRO A 390 -10.58 -23.21 2.11
N TRP A 391 -11.68 -23.37 2.85
CA TRP A 391 -11.97 -22.53 4.02
C TRP A 391 -11.07 -22.92 5.18
N HIS A 392 -10.49 -21.91 5.81
CA HIS A 392 -9.84 -22.01 7.12
C HIS A 392 -10.53 -21.03 8.06
N GLU A 393 -10.63 -21.39 9.34
CA GLU A 393 -11.16 -20.46 10.33
C GLU A 393 -10.30 -19.18 10.35
N PRO A 394 -10.91 -17.99 10.17
CA PRO A 394 -10.19 -16.73 10.15
C PRO A 394 -9.43 -16.50 11.46
N GLY A 395 -8.26 -15.89 11.37
CA GLY A 395 -7.42 -15.63 12.51
C GLY A 395 -6.13 -14.90 12.13
N VAL A 396 -5.58 -14.13 13.06
CA VAL A 396 -4.33 -13.41 12.82
C VAL A 396 -3.18 -14.41 12.72
N GLN A 397 -2.70 -14.64 11.50
CA GLN A 397 -1.63 -15.60 11.27
C GLN A 397 -0.25 -15.06 11.67
N ALA A 398 0.63 -15.96 12.10
CA ALA A 398 2.00 -15.61 12.39
C ALA A 398 2.75 -15.26 11.10
N ARG A 399 3.38 -14.09 11.04
CA ARG A 399 4.36 -13.78 10.00
C ARG A 399 5.75 -14.20 10.49
N PRO A 400 6.44 -15.14 9.82
CA PRO A 400 7.81 -15.49 10.21
C PRO A 400 8.75 -14.28 10.11
N GLY A 401 9.79 -14.22 10.93
CA GLY A 401 10.75 -13.10 10.96
C GLY A 401 10.32 -11.88 11.80
N GLN A 402 9.18 -11.94 12.49
CA GLN A 402 8.73 -10.88 13.41
C GLN A 402 9.66 -10.80 14.64
N VAL A 403 10.04 -9.58 15.03
CA VAL A 403 10.74 -9.33 16.30
C VAL A 403 9.70 -9.13 17.40
N ARG A 404 9.66 -10.04 18.38
CA ARG A 404 8.62 -10.06 19.44
C ARG A 404 9.14 -9.68 20.81
N ASP A 405 10.44 -9.76 21.02
CA ASP A 405 11.12 -9.44 22.27
C ASP A 405 11.71 -8.05 22.21
N TRP A 406 11.22 -7.18 23.08
CA TRP A 406 11.57 -5.77 23.13
C TRP A 406 11.87 -5.32 24.54
N ARG A 407 12.59 -4.21 24.63
CA ARG A 407 12.60 -3.36 25.82
C ARG A 407 11.94 -2.05 25.43
N LEU A 408 10.99 -1.58 26.23
CA LEU A 408 10.18 -0.40 25.97
C LEU A 408 10.49 0.71 26.98
N LEU A 409 10.40 1.96 26.55
CA LEU A 409 10.62 3.15 27.36
C LEU A 409 9.72 4.30 26.90
N GLY A 410 8.85 4.79 27.77
CA GLY A 410 7.94 5.90 27.49
C GLY A 410 6.84 5.99 28.55
N PRO A 411 5.87 6.91 28.41
CA PRO A 411 5.80 7.93 27.37
C PRO A 411 6.67 9.17 27.65
N PHE A 412 7.30 9.71 26.61
CA PHE A 412 7.88 11.05 26.56
C PHE A 412 6.85 12.05 25.98
N ASP A 413 7.04 13.34 26.23
CA ASP A 413 6.14 14.36 25.70
C ASP A 413 6.28 14.52 24.19
N ASN A 414 5.13 14.68 23.50
CA ASN A 414 5.05 14.94 22.06
C ASN A 414 4.02 16.02 21.71
N ALA A 415 3.82 17.00 22.60
CA ALA A 415 2.92 18.11 22.34
C ALA A 415 3.22 18.76 20.97
N ASN A 416 2.19 18.92 20.14
CA ASN A 416 2.28 19.47 18.77
C ASN A 416 3.33 18.75 17.89
N ASN A 417 3.51 17.45 18.09
CA ASN A 417 4.51 16.61 17.41
C ASN A 417 5.98 17.01 17.66
N ALA A 418 6.26 17.93 18.59
CA ALA A 418 7.61 18.44 18.83
C ALA A 418 8.55 17.37 19.36
N GLY A 419 8.04 16.44 20.17
CA GLY A 419 8.80 15.34 20.76
C GLY A 419 9.36 14.37 19.72
N PHE A 420 8.65 14.16 18.60
CA PHE A 420 9.10 13.33 17.49
C PHE A 420 10.36 13.91 16.84
N HIS A 421 10.40 15.23 16.65
CA HIS A 421 11.55 15.93 16.06
C HIS A 421 12.69 16.20 17.05
N ALA A 422 12.39 16.33 18.34
CA ALA A 422 13.40 16.56 19.37
C ALA A 422 14.33 15.36 19.54
N ILE A 423 15.60 15.63 19.83
CA ILE A 423 16.55 14.62 20.30
C ILE A 423 16.26 14.37 21.78
N LEU A 424 15.84 13.16 22.12
CA LEU A 424 15.59 12.76 23.51
C LEU A 424 16.73 11.85 24.01
N PRO A 425 16.89 11.66 25.34
CA PRO A 425 18.07 10.99 25.88
C PRO A 425 18.40 9.59 25.32
N PRO A 426 17.43 8.74 24.92
CA PRO A 426 17.75 7.48 24.25
C PRO A 426 18.46 7.65 22.89
N GLU A 427 18.22 8.77 22.19
CA GLU A 427 18.86 9.13 20.91
C GLU A 427 20.28 9.65 21.10
N GLU A 428 20.55 10.42 22.16
CA GLU A 428 21.89 10.98 22.44
C GLU A 428 22.97 9.88 22.46
N LYS A 429 22.62 8.69 22.99
CA LYS A 429 23.53 7.53 23.00
C LYS A 429 23.74 6.95 21.60
N ALA A 430 22.71 6.92 20.76
CA ALA A 430 22.81 6.46 19.38
C ALA A 430 23.64 7.44 18.54
N GLU A 431 23.43 8.74 18.70
CA GLU A 431 24.16 9.80 18.01
C GLU A 431 25.63 9.88 18.45
N ALA A 432 25.91 9.75 19.75
CA ALA A 432 27.29 9.68 20.26
C ALA A 432 28.06 8.46 19.69
N GLU A 433 27.40 7.33 19.46
CA GLU A 433 28.01 6.17 18.79
C GLU A 433 28.32 6.44 17.30
N VAL A 434 27.59 7.36 16.65
CA VAL A 434 27.88 7.81 15.28
C VAL A 434 29.02 8.83 15.26
N GLU A 435 29.01 9.82 16.16
CA GLU A 435 30.07 10.83 16.26
C GLU A 435 31.44 10.21 16.58
N ALA A 436 31.50 9.26 17.53
CA ALA A 436 32.74 8.56 17.86
C ALA A 436 33.31 7.78 16.64
N LYS A 437 32.44 7.25 15.77
CA LYS A 437 32.87 6.65 14.50
C LYS A 437 33.43 7.74 13.57
N ALA A 438 32.69 8.83 13.36
CA ALA A 438 33.10 9.93 12.49
C ALA A 438 34.48 10.51 12.85
N GLU A 439 34.78 10.65 14.15
CA GLU A 439 36.09 11.05 14.64
C GLU A 439 37.18 10.02 14.33
N THR A 440 36.88 8.73 14.44
CA THR A 440 37.80 7.64 14.06
C THR A 440 38.16 7.70 12.57
N PHE A 441 37.22 8.05 11.69
CA PHE A 441 37.48 8.27 10.25
C PHE A 441 38.29 9.53 9.98
N ALA A 442 38.05 10.60 10.74
CA ALA A 442 38.79 11.85 10.60
C ALA A 442 40.29 11.67 10.94
N VAL A 443 40.61 10.81 11.93
CA VAL A 443 41.99 10.42 12.28
C VAL A 443 42.66 9.58 11.16
N ALA A 444 41.87 8.86 10.35
CA ALA A 444 42.34 8.08 9.21
C ALA A 444 42.47 8.88 7.88
N GLY A 445 42.23 10.21 7.91
CA GLY A 445 42.48 11.09 6.76
C GLY A 445 41.39 11.12 5.68
N LEU A 446 40.21 10.57 5.93
CA LEU A 446 39.06 10.63 5.02
C LEU A 446 38.03 11.63 5.57
N ARG A 447 37.79 12.74 4.86
CA ARG A 447 36.77 13.73 5.24
C ARG A 447 35.40 13.34 4.66
N PRO A 448 34.29 13.42 5.42
CA PRO A 448 32.95 13.25 4.87
C PRO A 448 32.49 14.54 4.18
N SER A 449 32.13 14.47 2.91
CA SER A 449 31.35 15.51 2.22
C SER A 449 29.85 15.26 2.42
N HIS A 450 29.10 16.31 2.71
CA HIS A 450 27.67 16.27 3.01
C HIS A 450 26.81 15.62 1.92
N SER A 451 26.26 14.44 2.24
CA SER A 451 25.02 13.80 1.74
C SER A 451 24.96 12.38 2.35
N PRO A 452 23.90 11.94 3.06
CA PRO A 452 23.86 10.61 3.68
C PRO A 452 23.79 9.43 2.68
N ALA A 453 23.86 9.66 1.36
CA ALA A 453 23.49 8.68 0.35
C ALA A 453 24.67 8.00 -0.40
N THR A 454 25.92 8.09 0.07
CA THR A 454 27.05 7.46 -0.68
C THR A 454 28.20 6.95 0.20
N LEU A 455 27.90 6.17 1.24
CA LEU A 455 28.94 5.44 1.97
C LEU A 455 28.57 3.96 2.12
N ALA A 456 28.67 3.22 1.02
CA ALA A 456 28.96 1.79 1.05
C ALA A 456 30.20 1.55 0.17
N VAL A 457 31.11 0.68 0.63
CA VAL A 457 32.42 0.31 0.06
C VAL A 457 33.61 1.10 0.62
N ALA A 458 33.88 0.88 1.92
CA ALA A 458 35.24 0.77 2.45
C ALA A 458 35.16 -0.11 3.70
N GLY A 459 35.80 -1.28 3.68
CA GLY A 459 35.85 -2.19 4.84
C GLY A 459 36.45 -1.47 6.04
N LEU A 460 35.71 -1.43 7.16
CA LEU A 460 36.10 -0.74 8.39
C LEU A 460 36.34 -1.74 9.51
N PRO A 461 37.31 -1.47 10.41
CA PRO A 461 37.61 -2.36 11.52
C PRO A 461 36.48 -2.33 12.56
N ALA A 462 36.09 -3.52 13.01
CA ALA A 462 35.05 -3.74 14.02
C ALA A 462 35.44 -3.13 15.37
N THR A 463 34.87 -1.98 15.74
CA THR A 463 35.03 -1.36 17.07
C THR A 463 33.83 -1.64 17.96
N ARG A 464 33.45 -2.91 18.09
CA ARG A 464 32.73 -3.48 19.25
C ARG A 464 32.81 -4.99 19.13
N ASP A 465 33.03 -5.70 20.24
CA ASP A 465 32.94 -7.15 20.27
C ASP A 465 31.48 -7.58 20.04
N ALA A 466 31.10 -7.79 18.78
CA ALA A 466 29.77 -8.19 18.36
C ALA A 466 29.41 -9.62 18.80
N SER A 467 30.32 -10.34 19.46
CA SER A 467 30.08 -11.69 19.98
C SER A 467 29.23 -11.70 21.26
N SER A 468 29.18 -10.59 22.00
CA SER A 468 28.41 -10.47 23.25
C SER A 468 27.13 -9.65 23.05
N ARG A 469 26.01 -10.14 23.59
CA ARG A 469 24.73 -9.42 23.52
C ARG A 469 24.85 -8.09 24.28
N PRO A 470 24.41 -6.95 23.71
CA PRO A 470 24.51 -5.64 24.36
C PRO A 470 23.91 -5.64 25.78
N SER A 471 24.71 -5.18 26.76
CA SER A 471 24.22 -4.92 28.11
C SER A 471 23.65 -3.50 28.19
N HIS A 472 22.43 -3.36 28.72
CA HIS A 472 21.79 -2.07 28.94
C HIS A 472 21.76 -1.83 30.46
N PRO A 473 22.61 -0.94 31.00
CA PRO A 473 22.60 -0.65 32.43
C PRO A 473 21.27 -0.01 32.83
N PRO A 474 20.81 -0.21 34.08
CA PRO A 474 19.61 0.42 34.58
C PRO A 474 19.80 1.94 34.62
N ALA A 475 19.16 2.64 33.68
CA ALA A 475 19.11 4.09 33.60
C ALA A 475 17.68 4.59 33.87
N THR A 476 17.57 5.77 34.48
CA THR A 476 16.30 6.47 34.70
C THR A 476 16.21 7.69 33.80
N PHE A 477 15.03 7.94 33.25
CA PHE A 477 14.77 9.05 32.33
C PHE A 477 13.60 9.90 32.83
N THR A 478 13.55 11.15 32.40
CA THR A 478 12.40 12.04 32.65
C THR A 478 11.47 11.98 31.44
N GLY A 479 10.27 11.44 31.65
CA GLY A 479 9.20 11.33 30.67
C GLY A 479 8.19 12.47 30.74
N LYS A 480 7.05 12.27 30.08
CA LYS A 480 5.94 13.21 30.04
C LYS A 480 5.48 13.59 31.45
N ASP A 481 5.18 14.88 31.66
CA ASP A 481 4.81 15.46 32.96
C ASP A 481 5.81 15.23 34.09
N GLY A 482 7.09 15.02 33.78
CA GLY A 482 8.15 14.82 34.77
C GLY A 482 8.20 13.40 35.36
N ARG A 483 7.50 12.42 34.75
CA ARG A 483 7.50 11.02 35.22
C ARG A 483 8.88 10.39 35.14
N THR A 484 9.27 9.61 36.14
CA THR A 484 10.51 8.83 36.07
C THR A 484 10.27 7.54 35.28
N LEU A 485 10.96 7.38 34.16
CA LEU A 485 10.86 6.22 33.28
C LEU A 485 12.07 5.28 33.43
N ARG A 486 11.85 4.00 33.17
CA ARG A 486 12.87 2.95 33.10
C ARG A 486 12.54 2.01 31.94
N TRP A 487 13.56 1.38 31.37
CA TRP A 487 13.36 0.34 30.38
C TRP A 487 12.60 -0.85 30.99
N GLN A 488 11.58 -1.33 30.29
CA GLN A 488 10.75 -2.46 30.69
C GLN A 488 10.83 -3.55 29.62
N SER A 489 11.07 -4.79 30.03
CA SER A 489 11.01 -5.92 29.10
C SER A 489 9.58 -6.16 28.64
N TYR A 490 9.41 -6.42 27.35
CA TYR A 490 8.12 -6.73 26.74
C TYR A 490 8.31 -7.91 25.78
N HIS A 491 7.41 -8.89 25.87
CA HIS A 491 7.33 -9.99 24.94
C HIS A 491 5.91 -10.03 24.39
N ASN A 492 5.75 -10.01 23.07
CA ASN A 492 4.44 -10.27 22.47
C ASN A 492 4.23 -11.79 22.33
N PRO A 493 3.30 -12.41 23.10
CA PRO A 493 3.00 -13.83 22.97
C PRO A 493 2.17 -14.15 21.72
N ASN A 494 1.56 -13.14 21.08
CA ASN A 494 0.66 -13.31 19.97
C ASN A 494 1.40 -13.47 18.63
N ALA A 495 0.78 -14.25 17.75
CA ALA A 495 1.28 -14.51 16.41
C ALA A 495 1.47 -13.24 15.54
N SER A 496 0.67 -12.20 15.80
CA SER A 496 0.65 -10.94 15.04
C SER A 496 1.99 -10.20 15.00
N GLY A 497 2.82 -10.38 16.05
CA GLY A 497 4.07 -9.64 16.28
C GLY A 497 3.92 -8.11 16.38
N TYR A 498 2.69 -7.61 16.55
CA TYR A 498 2.43 -6.23 16.90
C TYR A 498 2.90 -5.89 18.32
N ILE A 499 3.55 -4.76 18.51
CA ILE A 499 3.97 -4.28 19.82
C ILE A 499 3.00 -3.19 20.27
N ASN A 500 2.10 -3.53 21.20
CA ASN A 500 1.06 -2.65 21.72
C ASN A 500 1.65 -1.72 22.81
N LEU A 501 2.07 -0.52 22.42
CA LEU A 501 2.65 0.47 23.32
C LEU A 501 1.59 1.11 24.22
N LYS A 502 0.35 1.21 23.72
CA LYS A 502 -0.80 1.69 24.50
C LYS A 502 -1.04 0.85 25.76
N GLU A 503 -1.10 -0.47 25.57
CA GLU A 503 -1.28 -1.44 26.66
C GLU A 503 -0.02 -1.56 27.52
N ALA A 504 1.15 -1.55 26.90
CA ALA A 504 2.41 -1.76 27.62
C ALA A 504 2.90 -0.54 28.42
N LEU A 505 2.59 0.69 27.99
CA LEU A 505 3.13 1.93 28.57
C LEU A 505 2.04 2.89 29.04
N SER A 506 1.25 3.44 28.12
CA SER A 506 0.20 4.44 28.42
C SER A 506 -0.74 4.64 27.24
N ALA A 507 -2.01 4.94 27.52
CA ALA A 507 -3.03 5.30 26.54
C ALA A 507 -3.14 6.82 26.29
N GLU A 508 -2.18 7.60 26.78
CA GLU A 508 -2.21 9.05 26.63
C GLU A 508 -1.88 9.49 25.21
N PRO A 509 -2.56 10.53 24.69
CA PRO A 509 -2.23 11.09 23.40
C PRO A 509 -0.98 11.97 23.49
N TRP A 510 -0.48 12.39 22.33
CA TRP A 510 0.62 13.36 22.17
C TRP A 510 1.85 12.91 22.95
N CYS A 511 2.31 11.69 22.70
CA CYS A 511 3.50 11.13 23.34
C CYS A 511 4.45 10.40 22.37
N VAL A 512 5.63 10.05 22.86
CA VAL A 512 6.60 9.20 22.15
C VAL A 512 7.07 8.07 23.05
N ALA A 513 7.39 6.92 22.48
CA ALA A 513 8.07 5.82 23.15
C ALA A 513 9.23 5.33 22.31
N TYR A 514 10.19 4.74 23.02
CA TYR A 514 11.29 4.01 22.44
C TYR A 514 11.12 2.52 22.66
N ALA A 515 11.51 1.75 21.66
CA ALA A 515 11.60 0.31 21.73
C ALA A 515 12.99 -0.13 21.25
N THR A 516 13.64 -1.04 21.96
CA THR A 516 14.93 -1.60 21.53
C THR A 516 14.96 -3.11 21.58
N ALA A 517 15.56 -3.70 20.55
CA ALA A 517 15.78 -5.14 20.40
C ALA A 517 17.17 -5.38 19.82
N ASP A 518 17.71 -6.58 20.06
CA ASP A 518 18.99 -7.00 19.48
C ASP A 518 18.75 -8.17 18.52
N ILE A 519 19.31 -8.08 17.32
CA ILE A 519 19.17 -9.06 16.24
C ILE A 519 20.53 -9.71 16.00
N TYR A 520 20.59 -11.04 16.06
CA TYR A 520 21.80 -11.78 15.75
C TYR A 520 21.89 -12.11 14.26
N SER A 521 23.04 -11.83 13.66
CA SER A 521 23.40 -12.27 12.31
C SER A 521 24.66 -13.14 12.37
N PRO A 522 24.66 -14.38 11.86
CA PRO A 522 25.85 -15.23 11.90
C PRO A 522 27.01 -14.70 11.03
N ASP A 523 26.68 -13.90 10.02
CA ASP A 523 27.56 -13.35 9.01
C ASP A 523 27.22 -11.88 8.73
N GLU A 524 28.19 -11.11 8.23
CA GLU A 524 27.97 -9.74 7.77
C GLU A 524 27.26 -9.77 6.42
N LYS A 525 26.09 -9.12 6.33
CA LYS A 525 25.23 -9.19 5.14
C LYS A 525 24.21 -8.08 5.09
N MET A 526 23.64 -7.88 3.90
CA MET A 526 22.48 -7.03 3.71
C MET A 526 21.19 -7.74 4.11
N ALA A 527 20.22 -6.97 4.60
CA ALA A 527 18.90 -7.44 5.01
C ALA A 527 17.86 -6.33 4.78
N TRP A 528 16.57 -6.68 4.91
CA TRP A 528 15.49 -5.71 4.91
C TRP A 528 14.78 -5.70 6.26
N PHE A 529 14.52 -4.50 6.77
CA PHE A 529 13.58 -4.29 7.86
C PHE A 529 12.24 -3.83 7.28
N ASP A 530 11.20 -4.61 7.55
CA ASP A 530 9.81 -4.37 7.19
C ASP A 530 9.10 -3.85 8.45
N PHE A 531 8.88 -2.53 8.47
CA PHE A 531 8.23 -1.82 9.56
C PHE A 531 6.76 -1.53 9.26
N GLY A 532 6.00 -1.44 10.34
CA GLY A 532 4.71 -0.77 10.41
C GLY A 532 4.67 0.07 11.67
N SER A 533 4.11 1.26 11.64
CA SER A 533 3.97 2.08 12.84
C SER A 533 2.67 2.84 12.85
N ASP A 534 2.15 3.00 14.05
CA ASP A 534 1.18 4.03 14.33
C ASP A 534 1.93 5.37 14.36
N ASP A 535 1.37 6.36 13.66
CA ASP A 535 1.96 7.67 13.40
C ASP A 535 3.44 7.61 12.95
N GLY A 536 4.28 8.49 13.54
CA GLY A 536 5.66 8.70 13.15
C GLY A 536 6.60 7.57 13.58
N LEU A 537 7.56 7.23 12.71
CA LEU A 537 8.61 6.24 12.95
C LEU A 537 9.99 6.87 12.75
N LYS A 538 10.87 6.76 13.74
CA LYS A 538 12.32 6.80 13.53
C LYS A 538 12.94 5.49 13.97
N ALA A 539 13.95 5.00 13.25
CA ALA A 539 14.72 3.86 13.72
C ALA A 539 16.21 4.01 13.43
N TRP A 540 17.00 3.46 14.34
CA TRP A 540 18.46 3.38 14.27
C TRP A 540 18.90 1.93 14.31
N LEU A 541 19.95 1.61 13.56
CA LEU A 541 20.65 0.33 13.58
C LEU A 541 22.11 0.57 13.96
N ASN A 542 22.56 -0.01 15.07
CA ASN A 542 23.93 0.16 15.58
C ASN A 542 24.36 1.64 15.73
N GLY A 543 23.40 2.49 16.15
CA GLY A 543 23.54 3.93 16.33
C GLY A 543 23.23 4.76 15.08
N GLU A 544 23.20 4.17 13.88
CA GLU A 544 22.99 4.89 12.63
C GLU A 544 21.50 5.02 12.31
N LEU A 545 21.02 6.24 12.00
CA LEU A 545 19.63 6.48 11.62
C LEU A 545 19.34 5.84 10.26
N ILE A 546 18.41 4.89 10.22
CA ILE A 546 18.05 4.14 9.00
C ILE A 546 16.70 4.55 8.41
N VAL A 547 15.80 5.14 9.21
CA VAL A 547 14.51 5.68 8.73
C VAL A 547 14.01 6.78 9.66
N SER A 548 13.39 7.79 9.08
CA SER A 548 12.65 8.84 9.78
C SER A 548 11.46 9.27 8.93
N LYS A 549 10.26 8.90 9.36
CA LYS A 549 8.99 9.24 8.71
C LYS A 549 8.06 9.86 9.73
N ASP A 550 7.79 11.15 9.54
CA ASP A 550 6.71 11.82 10.24
C ASP A 550 5.42 11.55 9.46
N ALA A 551 4.50 10.83 10.07
CA ALA A 551 3.29 10.36 9.41
C ALA A 551 2.13 10.33 10.42
N TYR A 552 0.92 10.51 9.92
CA TYR A 552 -0.32 10.27 10.67
C TYR A 552 -1.01 9.06 10.05
N ARG A 553 -0.96 7.90 10.73
CA ARG A 553 -1.38 6.61 10.17
C ARG A 553 -1.57 5.54 11.24
N ILE A 554 -2.35 4.51 10.94
CA ILE A 554 -2.44 3.31 11.77
C ILE A 554 -1.26 2.37 11.50
N ALA A 555 -0.76 1.68 12.53
CA ALA A 555 0.22 0.61 12.33
C ALA A 555 -0.35 -0.53 11.48
N ALA A 556 0.25 -0.77 10.32
CA ALA A 556 -0.05 -1.92 9.48
C ALA A 556 1.25 -2.64 9.08
N PRO A 557 1.24 -3.96 8.94
CA PRO A 557 2.41 -4.67 8.41
C PRO A 557 2.81 -4.15 7.02
N SER A 558 4.10 -4.12 6.69
CA SER A 558 4.59 -3.81 5.33
C SER A 558 4.34 -2.38 4.84
N GLN A 559 4.38 -1.42 5.75
CA GLN A 559 4.30 0.01 5.42
C GLN A 559 5.64 0.59 4.98
N ASP A 560 6.74 0.27 5.68
CA ASP A 560 8.06 0.83 5.39
C ASP A 560 9.11 -0.26 5.26
N LEU A 561 9.73 -0.33 4.09
CA LEU A 561 10.84 -1.23 3.85
C LEU A 561 12.16 -0.45 3.85
N VAL A 562 13.08 -0.87 4.70
CA VAL A 562 14.39 -0.23 4.88
C VAL A 562 15.49 -1.25 4.59
N PHE A 563 16.35 -0.95 3.63
CA PHE A 563 17.51 -1.80 3.32
C PHE A 563 18.62 -1.49 4.32
N VAL A 564 19.10 -2.51 5.00
CA VAL A 564 20.04 -2.35 6.11
C VAL A 564 21.23 -3.27 5.97
N HIS A 565 22.35 -2.84 6.54
CA HIS A 565 23.57 -3.64 6.63
C HIS A 565 23.71 -4.21 8.05
N LEU A 566 23.62 -5.54 8.17
CA LEU A 566 23.83 -6.24 9.43
C LEU A 566 25.29 -6.70 9.52
N ARG A 567 25.91 -6.41 10.66
CA ARG A 567 27.25 -6.92 11.00
C ARG A 567 27.13 -8.37 11.45
N ALA A 568 28.21 -9.14 11.29
CA ALA A 568 28.31 -10.42 11.99
C ALA A 568 28.23 -10.21 13.51
N GLY A 569 27.45 -11.04 14.19
CA GLY A 569 27.15 -10.93 15.63
C GLY A 569 25.86 -10.17 15.93
N TRP A 570 25.79 -9.58 17.11
CA TRP A 570 24.62 -8.83 17.59
C TRP A 570 24.55 -7.42 16.99
N ASN A 571 23.37 -7.06 16.48
CA ASN A 571 23.03 -5.75 15.95
C ASN A 571 21.90 -5.14 16.78
N SER A 572 22.08 -3.91 17.26
CA SER A 572 21.08 -3.26 18.12
C SER A 572 20.17 -2.35 17.30
N VAL A 573 18.85 -2.52 17.46
CA VAL A 573 17.83 -1.68 16.87
C VAL A 573 17.21 -0.82 17.95
N LEU A 574 17.04 0.47 17.66
CA LEU A 574 16.28 1.40 18.45
C LEU A 574 15.20 2.01 17.56
N CYS A 575 13.95 1.98 18.02
CA CYS A 575 12.81 2.61 17.36
C CYS A 575 12.28 3.71 18.25
N LYS A 576 11.81 4.80 17.64
CA LYS A 576 11.03 5.89 18.25
C LYS A 576 9.70 5.94 17.53
N ILE A 577 8.62 5.74 18.29
CA ILE A 577 7.25 5.69 17.77
C ILE A 577 6.49 6.88 18.33
N GLY A 578 6.01 7.75 17.43
CA GLY A 578 5.13 8.87 17.76
C GLY A 578 3.73 8.38 18.10
N GLN A 579 2.99 9.23 18.79
CA GLN A 579 1.56 9.09 19.01
C GLN A 579 0.93 10.48 19.07
N ALA A 580 -0.05 10.71 18.21
CA ALA A 580 -1.02 11.77 18.31
C ALA A 580 -2.21 11.27 19.15
N GLU A 581 -3.22 10.64 18.56
CA GLU A 581 -4.45 10.21 19.27
C GLU A 581 -4.89 8.81 18.84
N GLY A 582 -5.46 8.03 19.77
CA GLY A 582 -6.06 6.74 19.48
C GLY A 582 -5.26 5.53 19.94
N GLU A 583 -4.90 4.66 19.00
CA GLU A 583 -4.14 3.41 19.23
C GLU A 583 -2.65 3.67 19.11
N TRP A 584 -1.78 2.82 19.67
CA TRP A 584 -0.34 3.12 19.65
C TRP A 584 0.53 1.87 19.64
N GLY A 585 1.34 1.72 18.59
CA GLY A 585 2.30 0.63 18.50
C GLY A 585 2.96 0.48 17.14
N PHE A 586 3.65 -0.64 16.95
CA PHE A 586 4.44 -0.87 15.74
C PHE A 586 4.69 -2.36 15.46
N HIS A 587 5.25 -2.63 14.28
CA HIS A 587 5.73 -3.92 13.82
C HIS A 587 7.17 -3.80 13.34
N LEU A 588 7.97 -4.84 13.53
CA LEU A 588 9.22 -5.04 12.81
C LEU A 588 9.36 -6.52 12.42
N ARG A 589 9.50 -6.74 11.11
CA ARG A 589 9.86 -8.03 10.52
C ARG A 589 11.23 -7.91 9.86
N VAL A 590 12.11 -8.88 10.13
CA VAL A 590 13.43 -8.99 9.51
C VAL A 590 13.35 -9.96 8.36
N LEU A 591 13.90 -9.56 7.22
CA LEU A 591 13.97 -10.36 6.00
C LEU A 591 15.41 -10.41 5.48
N ASP A 592 15.80 -11.51 4.85
CA ASP A 592 17.08 -11.60 4.15
C ASP A 592 17.08 -10.70 2.89
N GLU A 593 18.23 -10.57 2.22
CA GLU A 593 18.37 -9.74 1.01
C GLU A 593 17.35 -10.09 -0.09
N SER A 594 16.98 -11.38 -0.20
CA SER A 594 15.98 -11.87 -1.17
C SER A 594 14.52 -11.65 -0.72
N GLY A 595 14.32 -11.12 0.49
CA GLY A 595 13.02 -10.84 1.07
C GLY A 595 12.37 -12.01 1.79
N ARG A 596 13.09 -13.11 2.01
CA ARG A 596 12.58 -14.24 2.79
C ARG A 596 12.67 -13.94 4.28
N PRO A 597 11.73 -14.43 5.10
CA PRO A 597 11.77 -14.17 6.52
C PRO A 597 13.04 -14.68 7.18
N TRP A 598 13.63 -13.82 8.02
CA TRP A 598 14.78 -14.19 8.81
C TRP A 598 14.41 -15.33 9.76
N PRO A 599 15.23 -16.39 9.85
CA PRO A 599 15.02 -17.41 10.85
C PRO A 599 15.16 -16.77 12.23
N THR A 600 14.04 -16.65 12.94
CA THR A 600 14.05 -16.16 14.32
C THR A 600 14.76 -17.21 15.18
N MET A 601 15.99 -16.92 15.58
CA MET A 601 16.60 -17.56 16.75
C MET A 601 16.14 -16.76 17.98
N SER A 602 14.92 -17.05 18.45
CA SER A 602 14.47 -16.60 19.78
C SER A 602 15.09 -17.48 20.85
#